data_AF-A0A812V8J1-F1
#
_entry.id   AF-A0A812V8J1-F1
#
_cell.length_a   1.000
_cell.length_b   1.000
_cell.length_c   1.000
_cell.angle_alpha   90.00
_cell.angle_beta   90.00
_cell.angle_gamma   90.00
#
_symmetry.space_group_name_H-M   'P 1'
#
loop_
_entity.id
_entity.type
_entity.pdbx_description
1 polymer ?
#
loop_
_entity_poly.entity_id
_entity_poly.type
_entity_poly.pdbx_seq_one_letter_code
_entity_poly.pdbx_strand_id
1 'polypeptide(L)'
;MLAKLLCRPRPPKLVTCPSSDSPGLIGMHQLGSRLLMWRSGFPRNALQGFGGKDCAMGNAHTVQPVVLQRFAQRYAHLSPMLRVIRHAAINRAWRDEGMIWHRTLAAIFPETGLRLLGTDLSEQKIATACKGEYPWYSLKGLPLDWCEQFFDSPATSTRGLRPRATARLQAARAFASQGAEALYRVKDKSDSELRADVEFLCQDVTEEMPEGPFDVILSRYAVCLYLQGEQRAHVLVQMVERLRPGGFLVIGGKDHLPNGFCEKNGLIEVDYRAEEIGLGDVRCIFQKSGGAALDSKAADRRGRAPCYSQYVRSLGSEPYWVAERRRLERQRLAVQMSQKSRDLLKRAVQEGRRHCDSPFTRESTAGRFEQSPVETSPSMPKEERELRLQSFLQRLEKDLAERGRKSLKAEIERLDCLLPGLPKLKGKRKKKRKKRRRKKAKPGTVPAAEALDQAEQAEHEREEDEDEDARDDDLTPDEDNFDSILFAAASGGMQFF
;
A
#
# COMPACT_ATOMS: atom_id res chain seq x y z
N MET A 1 -49.07 -43.55 -34.52
CA MET A 1 -48.93 -42.75 -35.76
C MET A 1 -48.19 -41.47 -35.37
N LEU A 2 -46.85 -41.42 -35.41
CA LEU A 2 -45.99 -41.11 -36.58
C LEU A 2 -46.36 -39.72 -37.17
N ALA A 3 -45.47 -38.75 -37.41
CA ALA A 3 -44.01 -38.66 -37.38
C ALA A 3 -43.60 -37.19 -37.66
N LYS A 4 -42.29 -36.94 -37.66
CA LYS A 4 -41.53 -35.78 -38.23
C LYS A 4 -41.31 -34.62 -37.24
N LEU A 5 -40.09 -34.13 -36.98
CA LEU A 5 -38.82 -34.21 -37.71
C LEU A 5 -37.64 -34.09 -36.74
N LEU A 6 -36.67 -34.99 -36.93
CA LEU A 6 -35.35 -35.01 -36.30
C LEU A 6 -34.34 -34.31 -37.22
N CYS A 7 -33.48 -33.47 -36.65
CA CYS A 7 -32.15 -33.17 -37.19
C CYS A 7 -31.15 -33.02 -36.04
N ARG A 8 -30.36 -34.07 -35.78
CA ARG A 8 -29.14 -34.03 -34.96
C ARG A 8 -27.91 -33.90 -35.87
N PRO A 9 -26.87 -33.13 -35.49
CA PRO A 9 -25.60 -33.12 -36.21
C PRO A 9 -24.71 -34.33 -35.82
N ARG A 10 -23.92 -34.79 -36.80
CA ARG A 10 -22.96 -35.91 -36.71
C ARG A 10 -21.67 -35.53 -35.95
N PRO A 11 -20.99 -36.47 -35.28
CA PRO A 11 -19.64 -36.27 -34.74
C PRO A 11 -18.54 -36.43 -35.82
N PRO A 12 -17.36 -35.79 -35.63
CA PRO A 12 -16.25 -35.93 -36.58
C PRO A 12 -15.48 -37.24 -36.40
N LYS A 13 -14.92 -37.70 -37.52
CA LYS A 13 -14.20 -38.97 -37.70
C LYS A 13 -12.81 -38.93 -37.06
N LEU A 14 -12.47 -40.03 -36.39
CA LEU A 14 -11.11 -40.44 -36.02
C LEU A 14 -10.24 -40.59 -37.27
N VAL A 15 -9.06 -39.95 -37.26
CA VAL A 15 -7.99 -40.18 -38.24
C VAL A 15 -6.89 -40.95 -37.52
N THR A 16 -6.54 -42.11 -38.09
CA THR A 16 -5.50 -43.02 -37.64
C THR A 16 -4.11 -42.55 -38.08
N CYS A 17 -3.13 -42.74 -37.20
CA CYS A 17 -1.69 -42.56 -37.43
C CYS A 17 -1.13 -43.51 -38.49
N PRO A 18 0.02 -43.18 -39.09
CA PRO A 18 1.04 -44.15 -39.43
C PRO A 18 2.31 -43.99 -38.57
N SER A 19 2.96 -45.13 -38.38
CA SER A 19 4.14 -45.41 -37.57
C SER A 19 5.47 -45.05 -38.24
N SER A 20 6.47 -44.83 -37.36
CA SER A 20 7.91 -45.09 -37.47
C SER A 20 8.72 -44.56 -38.67
N ASP A 21 9.67 -43.67 -38.40
CA ASP A 21 11.11 -43.99 -38.49
C ASP A 21 12.01 -42.88 -37.90
N SER A 22 13.11 -43.30 -37.27
CA SER A 22 14.13 -42.50 -36.57
C SER A 22 15.35 -42.21 -37.49
N PRO A 23 16.47 -41.65 -37.00
CA PRO A 23 16.73 -40.24 -36.73
C PRO A 23 17.86 -39.66 -37.62
N GLY A 24 17.83 -38.35 -37.89
CA GLY A 24 18.88 -37.64 -38.64
C GLY A 24 19.46 -36.46 -37.84
N LEU A 25 20.76 -36.58 -37.53
CA LEU A 25 21.65 -35.54 -37.02
C LEU A 25 21.81 -34.34 -37.99
N ILE A 26 22.44 -33.27 -37.49
CA ILE A 26 22.97 -32.05 -38.14
C ILE A 26 21.99 -30.85 -38.04
N GLY A 27 22.34 -29.66 -37.56
CA GLY A 27 23.64 -29.12 -37.16
C GLY A 27 23.47 -27.72 -36.54
N MET A 28 24.43 -27.36 -35.69
CA MET A 28 24.64 -26.01 -35.18
C MET A 28 24.98 -25.06 -36.35
N HIS A 29 24.38 -23.87 -36.37
CA HIS A 29 25.04 -22.71 -36.95
C HIS A 29 24.74 -21.43 -36.16
N GLN A 30 25.84 -20.77 -35.82
CA GLN A 30 25.98 -19.41 -35.33
C GLN A 30 25.38 -18.39 -36.32
N LEU A 31 24.93 -17.26 -35.79
CA LEU A 31 24.98 -15.90 -36.34
C LEU A 31 24.17 -15.01 -35.37
N GLY A 32 24.59 -13.83 -34.94
CA GLY A 32 25.70 -12.99 -35.29
C GLY A 32 25.49 -11.68 -34.54
N SER A 33 26.57 -11.18 -33.96
CA SER A 33 26.68 -9.94 -33.20
C SER A 33 26.11 -8.74 -33.98
N ARG A 34 25.26 -7.93 -33.34
CA ARG A 34 25.06 -6.53 -33.74
C ARG A 34 25.23 -5.59 -32.56
N LEU A 35 26.45 -5.08 -32.49
CA LEU A 35 26.87 -3.88 -31.80
C LEU A 35 26.13 -2.69 -32.43
N LEU A 36 25.35 -1.95 -31.65
CA LEU A 36 24.91 -0.60 -32.02
C LEU A 36 25.14 0.31 -30.82
N MET A 37 26.25 1.05 -30.90
CA MET A 37 26.49 2.25 -30.11
C MET A 37 25.39 3.26 -30.43
N TRP A 38 24.70 3.74 -29.40
CA TRP A 38 24.00 5.02 -29.51
C TRP A 38 24.27 5.89 -28.29
N ARG A 39 24.94 7.02 -28.55
CA ARG A 39 25.16 8.15 -27.65
C ARG A 39 24.07 9.19 -27.91
N SER A 40 23.29 9.51 -26.88
CA SER A 40 22.64 10.82 -26.65
C SER A 40 21.87 10.70 -25.32
N GLY A 41 22.26 11.38 -24.25
CA GLY A 41 21.89 12.78 -24.01
C GLY A 41 20.83 12.82 -22.89
N PHE A 42 21.28 12.71 -21.64
CA PHE A 42 20.43 12.80 -20.44
C PHE A 42 20.21 14.27 -20.04
N PRO A 43 18.98 14.73 -19.77
CA PRO A 43 18.78 15.84 -18.86
C PRO A 43 18.71 15.28 -17.42
N ARG A 44 19.75 15.56 -16.64
CA ARG A 44 19.67 15.57 -15.18
C ARG A 44 18.83 16.79 -14.80
N ASN A 45 17.67 16.58 -14.18
CA ASN A 45 17.00 17.47 -13.20
C ASN A 45 15.48 17.23 -13.22
N ALA A 46 15.00 16.26 -12.42
CA ALA A 46 13.60 16.15 -12.03
C ALA A 46 13.46 15.23 -10.80
N LEU A 47 14.17 15.53 -9.72
CA LEU A 47 13.97 14.86 -8.43
C LEU A 47 14.27 15.86 -7.31
N GLN A 48 13.28 16.68 -6.95
CA GLN A 48 13.11 17.16 -5.58
C GLN A 48 11.81 17.94 -5.47
N GLY A 49 10.94 17.51 -4.56
CA GLY A 49 9.74 18.26 -4.19
C GLY A 49 8.53 17.37 -4.01
N PHE A 50 8.54 16.48 -3.02
CA PHE A 50 7.33 16.09 -2.30
C PHE A 50 7.74 15.61 -0.90
N GLY A 51 7.68 16.52 0.06
CA GLY A 51 7.43 16.18 1.46
C GLY A 51 5.94 15.91 1.59
N GLY A 52 5.53 14.68 1.33
CA GLY A 52 4.16 14.22 1.57
C GLY A 52 4.20 13.19 2.70
N LYS A 53 3.38 13.42 3.73
CA LYS A 53 3.14 12.46 4.81
C LYS A 53 2.90 11.07 4.20
N ASP A 54 3.79 10.11 4.52
CA ASP A 54 3.64 8.72 4.11
C ASP A 54 2.29 8.20 4.61
N CYS A 55 1.37 7.97 3.67
CA CYS A 55 0.08 7.36 3.96
C CYS A 55 0.33 5.92 4.44
N ALA A 56 0.00 5.64 5.70
CA ALA A 56 0.06 4.33 6.36
C ALA A 56 -0.90 3.26 5.76
N MET A 57 -1.26 3.36 4.48
CA MET A 57 -2.15 2.44 3.75
C MET A 57 -1.41 1.23 3.14
N GLY A 58 -0.08 1.12 3.33
CA GLY A 58 0.76 0.09 2.71
C GLY A 58 0.75 -1.29 3.38
N ASN A 59 0.12 -1.43 4.54
CA ASN A 59 0.31 -2.60 5.41
C ASN A 59 -0.82 -3.65 5.32
N ALA A 60 -1.94 -3.32 4.68
CA ALA A 60 -3.10 -4.22 4.58
C ALA A 60 -2.83 -5.52 3.77
N HIS A 61 -1.78 -5.56 2.94
CA HIS A 61 -1.49 -6.68 2.04
C HIS A 61 -0.71 -7.83 2.69
N THR A 62 -0.13 -7.65 3.89
CA THR A 62 0.74 -8.68 4.52
C THR A 62 -0.01 -9.74 5.32
N VAL A 63 -1.26 -9.48 5.72
CA VAL A 63 -2.04 -10.39 6.60
C VAL A 63 -2.64 -11.56 5.81
N GLN A 64 -3.02 -11.33 4.55
CA GLN A 64 -3.76 -12.29 3.73
C GLN A 64 -2.95 -13.52 3.25
N PRO A 65 -1.67 -13.38 2.82
CA PRO A 65 -0.86 -14.54 2.44
C PRO A 65 -0.74 -15.57 3.57
N VAL A 66 -0.68 -15.11 4.81
CA VAL A 66 -0.43 -15.96 5.98
C VAL A 66 -1.62 -16.85 6.30
N VAL A 67 -2.85 -16.34 6.15
CA VAL A 67 -4.07 -17.11 6.44
C VAL A 67 -4.27 -18.21 5.41
N LEU A 68 -4.20 -17.87 4.12
CA LEU A 68 -4.30 -18.86 3.02
C LEU A 68 -3.23 -19.95 3.17
N GLN A 69 -2.04 -19.56 3.62
CA GLN A 69 -0.92 -20.46 3.73
C GLN A 69 -0.95 -21.34 4.99
N ARG A 70 -1.30 -20.80 6.17
CA ARG A 70 -1.53 -21.64 7.37
C ARG A 70 -2.64 -22.65 7.13
N PHE A 71 -3.67 -22.24 6.39
CA PHE A 71 -4.69 -23.18 5.95
C PHE A 71 -4.08 -24.28 5.07
N ALA A 72 -3.41 -23.91 3.97
CA ALA A 72 -2.83 -24.88 3.05
C ALA A 72 -1.85 -25.84 3.76
N GLN A 73 -0.98 -25.34 4.65
CA GLN A 73 -0.07 -26.19 5.44
C GLN A 73 -0.79 -27.22 6.31
N ARG A 74 -1.89 -26.83 6.93
CA ARG A 74 -2.59 -27.66 7.91
C ARG A 74 -3.64 -28.57 7.28
N TYR A 75 -4.20 -28.17 6.14
CA TYR A 75 -5.38 -28.80 5.56
C TYR A 75 -5.24 -29.20 4.08
N ALA A 76 -4.10 -29.00 3.42
CA ALA A 76 -3.90 -29.45 2.03
C ALA A 76 -4.18 -30.96 1.86
N HIS A 77 -3.91 -31.77 2.90
CA HIS A 77 -4.20 -33.21 2.88
C HIS A 77 -5.67 -33.55 3.13
N LEU A 78 -6.46 -32.60 3.66
CA LEU A 78 -7.87 -32.81 4.04
C LEU A 78 -8.85 -32.24 3.02
N SER A 79 -8.43 -31.25 2.23
CA SER A 79 -9.26 -30.66 1.18
C SER A 79 -8.38 -30.37 -0.04
N PRO A 80 -8.65 -30.99 -1.21
CA PRO A 80 -7.94 -30.67 -2.44
C PRO A 80 -8.29 -29.27 -2.98
N MET A 81 -9.21 -28.56 -2.31
CA MET A 81 -9.69 -27.26 -2.76
C MET A 81 -9.91 -26.34 -1.56
N LEU A 82 -9.25 -25.19 -1.58
CA LEU A 82 -9.37 -24.10 -0.61
C LEU A 82 -10.49 -23.15 -1.06
N ARG A 83 -11.58 -23.11 -0.30
CA ARG A 83 -12.74 -22.24 -0.55
C ARG A 83 -12.66 -20.99 0.30
N VAL A 84 -12.52 -19.85 -0.35
CA VAL A 84 -12.46 -18.54 0.30
C VAL A 84 -13.68 -17.75 -0.11
N ILE A 85 -14.40 -17.23 0.87
CA ILE A 85 -15.44 -16.23 0.61
C ILE A 85 -14.96 -14.87 1.08
N ARG A 86 -15.33 -13.83 0.32
CA ARG A 86 -15.08 -12.45 0.65
C ARG A 86 -16.36 -11.65 0.63
N HIS A 87 -16.63 -10.95 1.73
CA HIS A 87 -17.78 -10.07 1.86
C HIS A 87 -17.37 -8.60 1.70
N ALA A 88 -18.03 -7.92 0.76
CA ALA A 88 -17.90 -6.52 0.39
C ALA A 88 -16.51 -6.08 -0.08
N ALA A 89 -16.48 -4.98 -0.85
CA ALA A 89 -15.26 -4.36 -1.39
C ALA A 89 -14.48 -5.23 -2.38
N ILE A 90 -15.21 -5.84 -3.32
CA ILE A 90 -14.67 -6.77 -4.31
C ILE A 90 -13.62 -6.11 -5.23
N ASN A 91 -13.76 -4.82 -5.57
CA ASN A 91 -12.98 -4.14 -6.62
C ASN A 91 -11.45 -4.07 -6.46
N ARG A 92 -10.83 -4.54 -5.37
CA ARG A 92 -9.34 -4.63 -5.31
C ARG A 92 -8.82 -6.01 -4.98
N ALA A 93 -9.69 -6.86 -4.50
CA ALA A 93 -9.32 -7.58 -3.32
C ALA A 93 -9.19 -9.06 -3.63
N TRP A 94 -10.22 -9.66 -4.26
CA TRP A 94 -10.12 -11.01 -4.86
C TRP A 94 -8.90 -11.15 -5.78
N ARG A 95 -8.57 -10.06 -6.48
CA ARG A 95 -7.42 -9.93 -7.34
C ARG A 95 -6.13 -10.22 -6.55
N ASP A 96 -5.93 -9.54 -5.43
CA ASP A 96 -4.73 -9.68 -4.61
C ASP A 96 -4.61 -11.11 -4.06
N GLU A 97 -5.71 -11.69 -3.55
CA GLU A 97 -5.69 -13.06 -3.02
C GLU A 97 -5.39 -14.12 -4.08
N GLY A 98 -6.05 -14.05 -5.24
CA GLY A 98 -5.79 -14.95 -6.35
C GLY A 98 -4.34 -14.82 -6.84
N MET A 99 -3.84 -13.60 -7.00
CA MET A 99 -2.46 -13.36 -7.44
C MET A 99 -1.44 -13.89 -6.43
N ILE A 100 -1.66 -13.67 -5.13
CA ILE A 100 -0.83 -14.22 -4.06
C ILE A 100 -0.81 -15.74 -4.14
N TRP A 101 -1.97 -16.38 -4.29
CA TRP A 101 -2.06 -17.83 -4.40
C TRP A 101 -1.24 -18.35 -5.58
N HIS A 102 -1.53 -17.92 -6.81
CA HIS A 102 -0.85 -18.42 -8.01
C HIS A 102 0.65 -18.12 -8.02
N ARG A 103 1.10 -16.99 -7.45
CA ARG A 103 2.53 -16.64 -7.42
C ARG A 103 3.32 -17.34 -6.34
N THR A 104 2.71 -17.54 -5.16
CA THR A 104 3.48 -17.93 -3.98
C THR A 104 3.06 -19.28 -3.42
N LEU A 105 1.78 -19.61 -3.42
CA LEU A 105 1.25 -20.78 -2.70
C LEU A 105 1.01 -21.96 -3.62
N ALA A 106 0.52 -21.75 -4.85
CA ALA A 106 0.24 -22.83 -5.80
C ALA A 106 1.49 -23.67 -6.10
N ALA A 107 2.68 -23.07 -6.17
CA ALA A 107 3.93 -23.81 -6.36
C ALA A 107 4.35 -24.65 -5.13
N ILE A 108 3.90 -24.27 -3.93
CA ILE A 108 4.20 -24.96 -2.66
C ILE A 108 3.14 -26.04 -2.37
N PHE A 109 1.90 -25.82 -2.82
CA PHE A 109 0.74 -26.69 -2.62
C PHE A 109 0.06 -27.01 -3.96
N PRO A 110 0.76 -27.66 -4.91
CA PRO A 110 0.23 -27.95 -6.24
C PRO A 110 -1.00 -28.86 -6.23
N GLU A 111 -1.19 -29.63 -5.15
CA GLU A 111 -2.35 -30.50 -4.92
C GLU A 111 -3.62 -29.74 -4.49
N THR A 112 -3.48 -28.46 -4.13
CA THR A 112 -4.59 -27.65 -3.62
C THR A 112 -5.02 -26.65 -4.68
N GLY A 113 -6.27 -26.73 -5.13
CA GLY A 113 -6.91 -25.68 -5.93
C GLY A 113 -7.39 -24.53 -5.04
N LEU A 114 -7.54 -23.33 -5.62
CA LEU A 114 -8.20 -22.21 -4.97
C LEU A 114 -9.57 -22.00 -5.61
N ARG A 115 -10.59 -21.73 -4.81
CA ARG A 115 -11.84 -21.13 -5.28
C ARG A 115 -12.17 -19.92 -4.44
N LEU A 116 -12.35 -18.78 -5.11
CA LEU A 116 -12.71 -17.52 -4.48
C LEU A 116 -14.17 -17.18 -4.83
N LEU A 117 -14.95 -16.85 -3.81
CA LEU A 117 -16.30 -16.32 -3.97
C LEU A 117 -16.33 -14.89 -3.42
N GLY A 118 -16.61 -13.91 -4.28
CA GLY A 118 -16.78 -12.51 -3.88
C GLY A 118 -18.25 -12.11 -3.83
N THR A 119 -18.73 -11.62 -2.69
CA THR A 119 -20.09 -11.09 -2.56
C THR A 119 -20.10 -9.61 -2.19
N ASP A 120 -21.05 -8.85 -2.74
CA ASP A 120 -21.26 -7.43 -2.44
C ASP A 120 -22.74 -7.10 -2.67
N LEU A 121 -23.26 -6.11 -1.93
CA LEU A 121 -24.63 -5.61 -2.09
C LEU A 121 -24.79 -4.83 -3.41
N SER A 122 -23.72 -4.20 -3.89
CA SER A 122 -23.78 -3.34 -5.06
C SER A 122 -23.58 -4.14 -6.35
N GLU A 123 -24.65 -4.28 -7.13
CA GLU A 123 -24.62 -4.89 -8.47
C GLU A 123 -23.58 -4.21 -9.39
N GLN A 124 -23.45 -2.88 -9.31
CA GLN A 124 -22.45 -2.14 -10.09
C GLN A 124 -21.01 -2.55 -9.73
N LYS A 125 -20.71 -2.78 -8.44
CA LYS A 125 -19.39 -3.27 -8.02
C LYS A 125 -19.16 -4.70 -8.48
N ILE A 126 -20.18 -5.56 -8.40
CA ILE A 126 -20.13 -6.92 -8.94
C ILE A 126 -19.83 -6.90 -10.44
N ALA A 127 -20.59 -6.12 -11.22
CA ALA A 127 -20.38 -5.98 -12.65
C ALA A 127 -18.97 -5.46 -12.99
N THR A 128 -18.45 -4.52 -12.19
CA THR A 128 -17.08 -3.98 -12.35
C THR A 128 -16.03 -5.05 -12.05
N ALA A 129 -16.19 -5.81 -10.97
CA ALA A 129 -15.33 -6.92 -10.62
C ALA A 129 -15.36 -8.03 -11.68
N CYS A 130 -16.54 -8.38 -12.18
CA CYS A 130 -16.75 -9.32 -13.29
C CYS A 130 -16.09 -8.85 -14.58
N LYS A 131 -15.95 -7.55 -14.84
CA LYS A 131 -15.14 -7.07 -15.99
C LYS A 131 -13.65 -7.29 -15.75
N GLY A 132 -13.20 -7.17 -14.50
CA GLY A 132 -11.80 -7.28 -14.13
C GLY A 132 -10.97 -6.09 -14.63
N GLU A 133 -11.59 -4.92 -14.74
CA GLU A 133 -10.96 -3.70 -15.24
C GLU A 133 -10.68 -2.73 -14.09
N TYR A 134 -9.43 -2.29 -13.99
CA TYR A 134 -8.96 -1.48 -12.88
C TYR A 134 -8.20 -0.25 -13.35
N PRO A 135 -8.48 0.93 -12.80
CA PRO A 135 -7.65 2.09 -13.05
C PRO A 135 -6.28 1.91 -12.39
N TRP A 136 -5.25 2.55 -12.95
CA TRP A 136 -3.86 2.43 -12.48
C TRP A 136 -3.70 2.66 -10.97
N TYR A 137 -4.39 3.64 -10.40
CA TYR A 137 -4.28 3.96 -8.98
C TYR A 137 -4.78 2.82 -8.07
N SER A 138 -5.63 1.92 -8.59
CA SER A 138 -6.07 0.71 -7.88
C SER A 138 -5.06 -0.43 -7.89
N LEU A 139 -4.01 -0.29 -8.72
CA LEU A 139 -2.84 -1.17 -8.74
C LEU A 139 -1.65 -0.59 -7.96
N LYS A 140 -1.79 0.62 -7.39
CA LYS A 140 -0.75 1.25 -6.58
C LYS A 140 -0.52 0.39 -5.32
N GLY A 141 0.63 -0.28 -5.27
CA GLY A 141 1.01 -1.19 -4.18
C GLY A 141 1.34 -2.60 -4.68
N LEU A 142 0.87 -2.96 -5.87
CA LEU A 142 1.27 -4.22 -6.50
C LEU A 142 2.69 -4.13 -7.07
N PRO A 143 3.52 -5.18 -6.90
CA PRO A 143 4.79 -5.30 -7.60
C PRO A 143 4.61 -5.17 -9.12
N LEU A 144 5.55 -4.50 -9.78
CA LEU A 144 5.43 -4.22 -11.22
C LEU A 144 5.39 -5.50 -12.06
N ASP A 145 6.18 -6.50 -11.68
CA ASP A 145 6.21 -7.81 -12.31
C ASP A 145 4.89 -8.59 -12.13
N TRP A 146 4.15 -8.34 -11.05
CA TRP A 146 2.79 -8.87 -10.88
C TRP A 146 1.82 -8.17 -11.82
N CYS A 147 1.90 -6.83 -11.91
CA CYS A 147 1.12 -6.06 -12.88
C CYS A 147 1.35 -6.57 -14.31
N GLU A 148 2.60 -6.79 -14.71
CA GLU A 148 2.95 -7.28 -16.04
C GLU A 148 2.47 -8.69 -16.32
N GLN A 149 2.47 -9.56 -15.30
CA GLN A 149 2.06 -10.94 -15.47
C GLN A 149 0.54 -11.08 -15.51
N PHE A 150 -0.19 -10.40 -14.62
CA PHE A 150 -1.63 -10.60 -14.44
C PHE A 150 -2.53 -9.60 -15.16
N PHE A 151 -2.00 -8.48 -15.67
CA PHE A 151 -2.80 -7.45 -16.33
C PHE A 151 -2.36 -7.21 -17.77
N ASP A 152 -3.34 -7.02 -18.64
CA ASP A 152 -3.14 -6.40 -19.93
C ASP A 152 -3.11 -4.88 -19.75
N SER A 153 -2.00 -4.28 -20.19
CA SER A 153 -1.88 -2.83 -20.20
C SER A 153 -2.77 -2.26 -21.31
N PRO A 154 -3.45 -1.13 -21.07
CA PRO A 154 -4.28 -0.47 -22.09
C PRO A 154 -3.48 -0.13 -23.36
N ALA A 155 -2.17 0.10 -23.24
CA ALA A 155 -1.28 0.41 -24.36
C ALA A 155 -0.90 -0.81 -25.22
N THR A 156 -1.18 -2.04 -24.79
CA THR A 156 -0.79 -3.26 -25.52
C THR A 156 -1.80 -3.74 -26.56
N SER A 157 -2.99 -3.12 -26.64
CA SER A 157 -4.00 -3.49 -27.64
C SER A 157 -3.62 -3.02 -29.06
N THR A 158 -2.72 -2.05 -29.20
CA THR A 158 -2.15 -1.64 -30.49
C THR A 158 -1.01 -2.60 -30.88
N ARG A 159 -1.35 -3.56 -31.75
CA ARG A 159 -0.43 -4.57 -32.31
C ARG A 159 0.82 -3.90 -32.89
N GLY A 160 2.00 -4.17 -32.34
CA GLY A 160 3.24 -3.90 -33.08
C GLY A 160 4.55 -3.94 -32.31
N LEU A 161 4.65 -3.31 -31.13
CA LEU A 161 5.94 -3.18 -30.43
C LEU A 161 5.74 -3.29 -28.93
N ARG A 162 6.58 -4.08 -28.24
CA ARG A 162 6.63 -4.15 -26.77
C ARG A 162 7.63 -3.09 -26.28
N PRO A 163 7.20 -1.88 -25.87
CA PRO A 163 8.10 -0.95 -25.19
C PRO A 163 8.65 -1.57 -23.89
N ARG A 164 9.89 -1.21 -23.54
CA ARG A 164 10.54 -1.62 -22.27
C ARG A 164 9.65 -1.26 -21.07
N ALA A 165 9.69 -2.07 -20.01
CA ALA A 165 8.85 -1.96 -18.80
C ALA A 165 8.76 -0.52 -18.23
N THR A 166 9.89 0.19 -18.18
CA THR A 166 9.95 1.58 -17.70
C THR A 166 9.23 2.56 -18.61
N ALA A 167 9.29 2.37 -19.93
CA ALA A 167 8.59 3.20 -20.90
C ALA A 167 7.07 3.00 -20.83
N ARG A 168 6.59 1.80 -20.48
CA ARG A 168 5.15 1.52 -20.29
C ARG A 168 4.56 2.25 -19.09
N LEU A 169 5.28 2.26 -17.97
CA LEU A 169 4.86 2.96 -16.76
C LEU A 169 4.84 4.47 -16.93
N GLN A 170 5.83 5.01 -17.65
CA GLN A 170 5.87 6.42 -18.02
C GLN A 170 4.76 6.77 -19.01
N ALA A 171 4.52 5.92 -20.01
CA ALA A 171 3.41 6.08 -20.94
C ALA A 171 2.06 6.02 -20.22
N ALA A 172 1.85 5.10 -19.28
CA ALA A 172 0.63 5.05 -18.48
C ALA A 172 0.44 6.28 -17.59
N ARG A 173 1.52 6.82 -17.01
CA ARG A 173 1.47 8.11 -16.28
C ARG A 173 1.14 9.27 -17.19
N ALA A 174 1.72 9.31 -18.39
CA ALA A 174 1.42 10.32 -19.40
C ALA A 174 -0.01 10.20 -19.94
N PHE A 175 -0.53 8.98 -20.07
CA PHE A 175 -1.91 8.72 -20.47
C PHE A 175 -2.90 9.18 -19.39
N ALA A 176 -2.59 8.91 -18.12
CA ALA A 176 -3.40 9.39 -17.00
C ALA A 176 -3.49 10.93 -16.95
N SER A 177 -2.47 11.65 -17.44
CA SER A 177 -2.53 13.11 -17.56
C SER A 177 -3.41 13.62 -18.71
N GLN A 178 -3.88 12.75 -19.62
CA GLN A 178 -4.74 13.12 -20.75
C GLN A 178 -6.24 12.91 -20.46
N GLY A 179 -6.62 12.62 -19.20
CA GLY A 179 -8.03 12.56 -18.77
C GLY A 179 -8.79 11.30 -19.17
N ALA A 180 -8.24 10.45 -20.05
CA ALA A 180 -8.76 9.11 -20.29
C ALA A 180 -8.18 8.15 -19.24
N GLU A 181 -9.02 7.63 -18.34
CA GLU A 181 -8.61 6.59 -17.40
C GLU A 181 -8.24 5.32 -18.15
N ALA A 182 -6.94 5.12 -18.33
CA ALA A 182 -6.43 3.90 -18.93
C ALA A 182 -6.68 2.73 -17.96
N LEU A 183 -7.65 1.87 -18.28
CA LEU A 183 -8.02 0.71 -17.48
C LEU A 183 -7.10 -0.48 -17.80
N TYR A 184 -6.59 -1.10 -16.75
CA TYR A 184 -5.84 -2.35 -16.79
C TYR A 184 -6.83 -3.49 -16.63
N ARG A 185 -6.85 -4.44 -17.57
CA ARG A 185 -7.72 -5.60 -17.49
C ARG A 185 -6.96 -6.80 -16.95
N VAL A 186 -7.54 -7.56 -16.03
CA VAL A 186 -7.01 -8.88 -15.65
C VAL A 186 -6.99 -9.75 -16.90
N LYS A 187 -5.87 -10.40 -17.18
CA LYS A 187 -5.71 -11.20 -18.38
C LYS A 187 -6.78 -12.30 -18.45
N ASP A 188 -7.50 -12.33 -19.57
CA ASP A 188 -8.55 -13.33 -19.84
C ASP A 188 -8.00 -14.67 -20.33
N LYS A 189 -6.72 -14.72 -20.72
CA LYS A 189 -6.16 -15.84 -21.49
C LYS A 189 -6.32 -17.17 -20.76
N SER A 190 -6.46 -18.22 -21.56
CA SER A 190 -6.30 -19.65 -21.29
C SER A 190 -5.16 -20.06 -20.34
N ASP A 191 -4.25 -19.15 -20.01
CA ASP A 191 -3.07 -19.36 -19.16
C ASP A 191 -3.24 -18.75 -17.75
N SER A 192 -4.30 -17.97 -17.51
CA SER A 192 -4.57 -17.31 -16.23
C SER A 192 -5.77 -17.97 -15.56
N GLU A 193 -5.50 -19.10 -14.89
CA GLU A 193 -6.44 -19.82 -13.99
C GLU A 193 -7.14 -18.89 -12.99
N LEU A 194 -6.53 -17.74 -12.71
CA LEU A 194 -6.99 -16.73 -11.75
C LEU A 194 -8.43 -16.23 -11.96
N ARG A 195 -8.97 -16.18 -13.20
CA ARG A 195 -10.39 -15.77 -13.40
C ARG A 195 -11.35 -16.95 -13.39
N ALA A 196 -10.89 -18.14 -13.75
CA ALA A 196 -11.72 -19.34 -13.80
C ALA A 196 -12.12 -19.81 -12.38
N ASP A 197 -11.27 -19.51 -11.41
CA ASP A 197 -11.43 -19.88 -10.01
C ASP A 197 -12.15 -18.83 -9.16
N VAL A 198 -12.73 -17.79 -9.78
CA VAL A 198 -13.39 -16.68 -9.08
C VAL A 198 -14.84 -16.54 -9.52
N GLU A 199 -15.74 -16.62 -8.56
CA GLU A 199 -17.17 -16.38 -8.75
C GLU A 199 -17.60 -15.11 -7.99
N PHE A 200 -18.58 -14.39 -8.54
CA PHE A 200 -19.14 -13.19 -7.92
C PHE A 200 -20.66 -13.29 -7.80
N LEU A 201 -21.18 -12.93 -6.63
CA LEU A 201 -22.62 -12.91 -6.36
C LEU A 201 -23.04 -11.56 -5.79
N CYS A 202 -24.11 -10.97 -6.34
CA CYS A 202 -24.74 -9.79 -5.77
C CYS A 202 -25.68 -10.25 -4.64
N GLN A 203 -25.27 -10.05 -3.39
CA GLN A 203 -25.99 -10.55 -2.22
C GLN A 203 -25.86 -9.58 -1.05
N ASP A 204 -26.97 -9.36 -0.36
CA ASP A 204 -26.99 -8.69 0.94
C ASP A 204 -26.61 -9.70 2.03
N VAL A 205 -25.47 -9.47 2.67
CA VAL A 205 -24.94 -10.32 3.74
C VAL A 205 -25.83 -10.36 4.99
N THR A 206 -26.78 -9.43 5.11
CA THR A 206 -27.75 -9.38 6.21
C THR A 206 -28.98 -10.23 5.97
N GLU A 207 -29.30 -10.53 4.71
CA GLU A 207 -30.47 -11.31 4.30
C GLU A 207 -30.07 -12.73 3.89
N GLU A 208 -28.99 -12.86 3.11
CA GLU A 208 -28.53 -14.11 2.54
C GLU A 208 -27.00 -14.25 2.65
N MET A 209 -26.53 -15.49 2.81
CA MET A 209 -25.11 -15.83 2.68
C MET A 209 -24.93 -17.09 1.86
N PRO A 210 -23.88 -17.16 1.01
CA PRO A 210 -23.55 -18.35 0.26
C PRO A 210 -23.50 -19.61 1.10
N GLU A 211 -23.87 -20.73 0.47
CA GLU A 211 -23.80 -22.03 1.09
C GLU A 211 -22.34 -22.39 1.41
N GLY A 212 -22.10 -22.73 2.68
CA GLY A 212 -20.82 -23.19 3.17
C GLY A 212 -20.57 -24.68 2.88
N PRO A 213 -19.53 -25.28 3.47
CA PRO A 213 -18.61 -24.63 4.40
C PRO A 213 -17.37 -24.05 3.70
N PHE A 214 -16.84 -22.96 4.27
CA PHE A 214 -15.65 -22.24 3.81
C PHE A 214 -14.43 -22.51 4.69
N ASP A 215 -13.27 -22.46 4.07
CA ASP A 215 -11.98 -22.60 4.74
C ASP A 215 -11.51 -21.25 5.30
N VAL A 216 -11.76 -20.17 4.57
CA VAL A 216 -11.43 -18.80 4.97
C VAL A 216 -12.60 -17.86 4.61
N ILE A 217 -13.00 -17.02 5.55
CA ILE A 217 -13.94 -15.91 5.34
C ILE A 217 -13.18 -14.60 5.52
N LEU A 218 -13.15 -13.76 4.48
CA LEU A 218 -12.55 -12.43 4.49
C LEU A 218 -13.66 -11.36 4.57
N SER A 219 -13.86 -10.76 5.74
CA SER A 219 -14.87 -9.71 5.99
C SER A 219 -14.18 -8.43 6.48
N ARG A 220 -13.32 -7.86 5.64
CA ARG A 220 -12.46 -6.71 6.01
C ARG A 220 -13.12 -5.39 5.65
N TYR A 221 -13.29 -4.49 6.62
CA TYR A 221 -13.89 -3.16 6.42
C TYR A 221 -15.30 -3.26 5.79
N ALA A 222 -16.04 -4.28 6.22
CA ALA A 222 -17.34 -4.65 5.69
C ALA A 222 -18.34 -4.75 6.85
N VAL A 223 -18.70 -5.96 7.26
CA VAL A 223 -19.70 -6.24 8.31
C VAL A 223 -19.46 -5.44 9.59
N CYS A 224 -18.24 -5.49 10.13
CA CYS A 224 -17.95 -4.83 11.41
C CYS A 224 -17.93 -3.29 11.32
N LEU A 225 -17.76 -2.73 10.12
CA LEU A 225 -17.69 -1.30 9.89
C LEU A 225 -19.09 -0.70 9.70
N TYR A 226 -19.97 -1.40 8.98
CA TYR A 226 -21.26 -0.86 8.57
C TYR A 226 -22.43 -1.36 9.42
N LEU A 227 -22.33 -2.54 10.03
CA LEU A 227 -23.39 -3.08 10.88
C LEU A 227 -23.10 -2.80 12.35
N GLN A 228 -24.16 -2.64 13.14
CA GLN A 228 -24.07 -2.34 14.58
C GLN A 228 -24.92 -3.31 15.40
N GLY A 229 -24.70 -3.29 16.72
CA GLY A 229 -25.52 -4.00 17.70
C GLY A 229 -25.75 -5.48 17.39
N GLU A 230 -27.01 -5.89 17.50
CA GLU A 230 -27.45 -7.27 17.32
C GLU A 230 -27.34 -7.75 15.87
N GLN A 231 -27.60 -6.88 14.89
CA GLN A 231 -27.49 -7.24 13.47
C GLN A 231 -26.07 -7.66 13.11
N ARG A 232 -25.06 -6.90 13.58
CA ARG A 232 -23.65 -7.27 13.41
C ARG A 232 -23.33 -8.62 14.04
N ALA A 233 -23.79 -8.84 15.28
CA ALA A 233 -23.55 -10.09 15.99
C ALA A 233 -24.20 -11.27 15.26
N HIS A 234 -25.44 -11.12 14.80
CA HIS A 234 -26.18 -12.12 14.04
C HIS A 234 -25.44 -12.53 12.75
N VAL A 235 -25.06 -11.56 11.94
CA VAL A 235 -24.30 -11.79 10.70
C VAL A 235 -22.97 -12.49 10.97
N LEU A 236 -22.25 -12.09 12.02
CA LEU A 236 -20.99 -12.74 12.38
C LEU A 236 -21.19 -14.20 12.82
N VAL A 237 -22.27 -14.52 13.56
CA VAL A 237 -22.60 -15.91 13.91
C VAL A 237 -22.80 -16.74 12.65
N GLN A 238 -23.60 -16.25 11.70
CA GLN A 238 -23.84 -16.92 10.42
C GLN A 238 -22.57 -17.17 9.60
N MET A 239 -21.60 -16.24 9.65
CA MET A 239 -20.27 -16.45 9.04
C MET A 239 -19.51 -17.57 9.75
N VAL A 240 -19.46 -17.56 11.09
CA VAL A 240 -18.75 -18.59 11.86
C VAL A 240 -19.37 -19.96 11.67
N GLU A 241 -20.69 -20.08 11.57
CA GLU A 241 -21.37 -21.34 11.27
C GLU A 241 -20.93 -21.94 9.94
N ARG A 242 -20.73 -21.08 8.93
CA ARG A 242 -20.25 -21.48 7.59
C ARG A 242 -18.75 -21.75 7.54
N LEU A 243 -17.97 -21.42 8.57
CA LEU A 243 -16.57 -21.83 8.63
C LEU A 243 -16.45 -23.32 8.93
N ARG A 244 -15.57 -24.01 8.21
CA ARG A 244 -15.13 -25.35 8.58
C ARG A 244 -14.45 -25.34 9.95
N PRO A 245 -14.53 -26.44 10.72
CA PRO A 245 -13.69 -26.62 11.89
C PRO A 245 -12.21 -26.37 11.54
N GLY A 246 -11.56 -25.44 12.23
CA GLY A 246 -10.18 -25.04 11.94
C GLY A 246 -10.01 -23.98 10.86
N GLY A 247 -11.09 -23.53 10.22
CA GLY A 247 -11.10 -22.43 9.24
C GLY A 247 -10.91 -21.06 9.89
N PHE A 248 -10.72 -20.03 9.07
CA PHE A 248 -10.31 -18.70 9.53
C PHE A 248 -11.32 -17.60 9.17
N LEU A 249 -11.67 -16.76 10.13
CA LEU A 249 -12.33 -15.47 9.93
C LEU A 249 -11.29 -14.36 9.98
N VAL A 250 -11.25 -13.51 8.93
CA VAL A 250 -10.34 -12.37 8.84
C VAL A 250 -11.15 -11.08 8.70
N ILE A 251 -10.96 -10.15 9.64
CA ILE A 251 -11.63 -8.84 9.65
C ILE A 251 -10.64 -7.70 9.35
N GLY A 252 -11.13 -6.46 9.25
CA GLY A 252 -10.29 -5.29 9.05
C GLY A 252 -9.41 -5.02 10.27
N GLY A 253 -8.24 -4.41 10.07
CA GLY A 253 -7.31 -4.13 11.19
C GLY A 253 -7.83 -3.08 12.19
N LYS A 254 -8.92 -2.39 11.86
CA LYS A 254 -9.63 -1.46 12.75
C LYS A 254 -11.02 -1.98 13.14
N ASP A 255 -11.35 -3.19 12.69
CA ASP A 255 -12.63 -3.81 12.97
C ASP A 255 -12.52 -4.55 14.31
N HIS A 256 -13.58 -4.54 15.09
CA HIS A 256 -13.63 -5.23 16.37
C HIS A 256 -14.84 -6.17 16.40
N LEU A 257 -14.62 -7.39 16.89
CA LEU A 257 -15.71 -8.31 17.20
C LEU A 257 -16.43 -7.86 18.48
N PRO A 258 -17.72 -8.17 18.66
CA PRO A 258 -18.42 -7.91 19.92
C PRO A 258 -17.71 -8.58 21.11
N ASN A 259 -17.81 -7.98 22.30
CA ASN A 259 -17.20 -8.54 23.52
C ASN A 259 -17.73 -9.96 23.80
N GLY A 260 -16.84 -10.88 24.16
CA GLY A 260 -17.17 -12.30 24.40
C GLY A 260 -17.57 -13.09 23.15
N PHE A 261 -17.57 -12.47 21.95
CA PHE A 261 -17.98 -13.14 20.71
C PHE A 261 -17.09 -14.34 20.38
N CYS A 262 -15.78 -14.20 20.58
CA CYS A 262 -14.83 -15.27 20.28
C CYS A 262 -15.09 -16.52 21.13
N GLU A 263 -15.17 -16.35 22.44
CA GLU A 263 -15.42 -17.45 23.40
C GLU A 263 -16.76 -18.13 23.11
N LYS A 264 -17.83 -17.35 22.93
CA LYS A 264 -19.18 -17.86 22.67
C LYS A 264 -19.26 -18.69 21.39
N ASN A 265 -18.51 -18.33 20.35
CA ASN A 265 -18.56 -18.99 19.04
C ASN A 265 -17.34 -19.89 18.78
N GLY A 266 -16.57 -20.21 19.83
CA GLY A 266 -15.41 -21.09 19.74
C GLY A 266 -14.34 -20.59 18.75
N LEU A 267 -14.15 -19.28 18.64
CA LEU A 267 -13.05 -18.69 17.89
C LEU A 267 -11.85 -18.46 18.80
N ILE A 268 -10.67 -18.83 18.30
CA ILE A 268 -9.39 -18.58 18.94
C ILE A 268 -8.72 -17.46 18.18
N GLU A 269 -8.37 -16.39 18.89
CA GLU A 269 -7.57 -15.31 18.31
C GLU A 269 -6.21 -15.88 17.90
N VAL A 270 -5.85 -15.67 16.64
CA VAL A 270 -4.58 -16.13 16.11
C VAL A 270 -3.57 -15.02 16.29
N ASP A 271 -2.73 -15.15 17.31
CA ASP A 271 -1.60 -14.23 17.50
C ASP A 271 -0.73 -14.27 16.24
N TYR A 272 -0.72 -13.13 15.57
CA TYR A 272 0.13 -12.85 14.46
C TYR A 272 1.11 -11.79 14.95
N ARG A 273 2.40 -12.16 15.03
CA ARG A 273 3.51 -11.26 15.41
C ARG A 273 3.67 -10.12 14.41
N ALA A 274 2.71 -9.20 14.42
CA ALA A 274 2.69 -8.00 13.63
C ALA A 274 3.84 -7.06 14.03
N GLU A 275 4.37 -7.22 15.25
CA GLU A 275 5.59 -6.58 15.73
C GLU A 275 6.80 -6.82 14.81
N GLU A 276 7.01 -8.06 14.34
CA GLU A 276 8.16 -8.40 13.47
C GLU A 276 8.10 -7.69 12.09
N ILE A 277 6.92 -7.22 11.69
CA ILE A 277 6.69 -6.50 10.43
C ILE A 277 6.34 -5.02 10.65
N GLY A 278 6.34 -4.56 11.91
CA GLY A 278 6.03 -3.18 12.30
C GLY A 278 4.57 -2.79 12.07
N LEU A 279 3.63 -3.73 12.14
CA LEU A 279 2.22 -3.49 11.86
C LEU A 279 1.37 -3.06 13.07
N GLY A 280 1.94 -2.99 14.28
CA GLY A 280 1.18 -2.72 15.51
C GLY A 280 0.34 -3.92 15.97
N ASP A 281 -0.41 -3.77 17.06
CA ASP A 281 -1.32 -4.82 17.57
C ASP A 281 -2.51 -4.99 16.60
N VAL A 282 -2.42 -5.96 15.68
CA VAL A 282 -3.46 -6.21 14.66
C VAL A 282 -4.20 -7.50 14.98
N ARG A 283 -5.22 -7.39 15.84
CA ARG A 283 -6.14 -8.47 16.26
C ARG A 283 -7.23 -8.72 15.22
N CYS A 284 -6.86 -9.25 14.06
CA CYS A 284 -7.78 -9.35 12.92
C CYS A 284 -7.96 -10.76 12.33
N ILE A 285 -7.32 -11.79 12.89
CA ILE A 285 -7.42 -13.17 12.42
C ILE A 285 -7.93 -14.05 13.57
N PHE A 286 -9.00 -14.80 13.30
CA PHE A 286 -9.63 -15.70 14.25
C PHE A 286 -9.78 -17.07 13.62
N GLN A 287 -9.46 -18.13 14.37
CA GLN A 287 -9.58 -19.51 13.92
C GLN A 287 -10.76 -20.18 14.62
N LYS A 288 -11.65 -20.84 13.88
CA LYS A 288 -12.73 -21.67 14.46
C LYS A 288 -12.12 -22.90 15.09
N SER A 289 -12.40 -23.13 16.36
CA SER A 289 -11.96 -24.34 17.08
C SER A 289 -12.51 -25.59 16.38
N GLY A 290 -11.65 -26.59 16.21
CA GLY A 290 -12.10 -27.91 15.79
C GLY A 290 -12.74 -28.61 16.98
N GLY A 291 -14.03 -28.96 16.90
CA GLY A 291 -14.80 -29.56 18.00
C GLY A 291 -14.27 -30.88 18.59
N ALA A 292 -13.16 -31.40 18.10
CA ALA A 292 -12.30 -32.33 18.81
C ALA A 292 -10.87 -31.88 18.54
N ALA A 293 -10.02 -31.87 19.57
CA ALA A 293 -8.60 -31.64 19.41
C ALA A 293 -8.10 -32.62 18.34
N LEU A 294 -7.90 -32.15 17.11
CA LEU A 294 -7.21 -32.89 16.07
C LEU A 294 -5.86 -33.24 16.67
N ASP A 295 -5.72 -34.49 17.11
CA ASP A 295 -4.57 -34.99 17.85
C ASP A 295 -3.30 -34.57 17.11
N SER A 296 -2.59 -33.62 17.71
CA SER A 296 -1.46 -32.89 17.14
C SER A 296 -0.23 -33.76 16.86
N LYS A 297 -0.35 -35.09 17.01
CA LYS A 297 0.74 -36.05 16.97
C LYS A 297 1.08 -36.56 15.56
N ALA A 298 0.18 -36.45 14.58
CA ALA A 298 0.48 -36.77 13.18
C ALA A 298 0.98 -35.55 12.37
N ALA A 299 1.42 -34.48 13.06
CA ALA A 299 1.69 -33.18 12.46
C ALA A 299 2.78 -33.22 11.38
N ASP A 300 2.33 -33.07 10.13
CA ASP A 300 3.11 -32.59 9.00
C ASP A 300 4.12 -31.54 9.47
N ARG A 301 5.41 -31.72 9.15
CA ARG A 301 6.47 -30.75 9.48
C ARG A 301 6.11 -29.33 9.02
N ARG A 302 5.29 -29.20 7.98
CA ARG A 302 4.76 -27.93 7.47
C ARG A 302 3.97 -27.14 8.52
N GLY A 303 3.26 -27.82 9.44
CA GLY A 303 2.45 -27.18 10.49
C GLY A 303 3.22 -26.73 11.74
N ARG A 304 4.52 -27.03 11.85
CA ARG A 304 5.33 -26.70 13.06
C ARG A 304 5.89 -25.28 13.05
N ALA A 305 5.97 -24.65 11.89
CA ALA A 305 6.44 -23.27 11.80
C ALA A 305 5.33 -22.31 12.24
N PRO A 306 5.58 -21.42 13.22
CA PRO A 306 4.56 -20.51 13.74
C PRO A 306 4.17 -19.41 12.74
N CYS A 307 4.92 -19.19 11.66
CA CYS A 307 4.55 -18.24 10.61
C CYS A 307 5.15 -18.61 9.25
N TYR A 308 4.64 -18.01 8.16
CA TYR A 308 5.18 -18.21 6.81
C TYR A 308 6.68 -17.94 6.76
N SER A 309 7.13 -16.86 7.40
CA SER A 309 8.52 -16.44 7.29
C SER A 309 9.45 -17.50 7.84
N GLN A 310 9.08 -18.10 8.98
CA GLN A 310 9.82 -19.22 9.57
C GLN A 310 9.64 -20.51 8.76
N TYR A 311 8.48 -20.75 8.16
CA TYR A 311 8.27 -21.91 7.27
C TYR A 311 9.13 -21.85 6.01
N VAL A 312 9.11 -20.73 5.30
CA VAL A 312 9.91 -20.56 4.07
C VAL A 312 11.40 -20.63 4.42
N ARG A 313 11.81 -20.04 5.56
CA ARG A 313 13.17 -20.20 6.09
C ARG A 313 13.50 -21.64 6.41
N SER A 314 12.56 -22.43 6.94
CA SER A 314 12.80 -23.86 7.21
C SER A 314 12.89 -24.70 5.94
N LEU A 315 12.32 -24.23 4.82
CA LEU A 315 12.56 -24.76 3.47
C LEU A 315 13.88 -24.25 2.84
N GLY A 316 14.72 -23.53 3.58
CA GLY A 316 15.96 -22.94 3.06
C GLY A 316 15.75 -21.76 2.10
N SER A 317 14.53 -21.21 2.05
CA SER A 317 14.17 -20.08 1.19
C SER A 317 13.94 -18.80 2.01
N GLU A 318 13.94 -17.64 1.37
CA GLU A 318 13.53 -16.37 2.00
C GLU A 318 12.15 -15.97 1.49
N PRO A 319 11.22 -15.52 2.36
CA PRO A 319 9.92 -15.02 1.90
C PRO A 319 10.07 -13.92 0.87
N TYR A 320 9.32 -14.01 -0.23
CA TYR A 320 9.43 -13.06 -1.35
C TYR A 320 9.35 -11.60 -0.88
N TRP A 321 8.42 -11.24 0.02
CA TRP A 321 8.30 -9.85 0.48
C TRP A 321 9.48 -9.39 1.34
N VAL A 322 10.15 -10.28 2.08
CA VAL A 322 11.37 -9.95 2.84
C VAL A 322 12.52 -9.73 1.86
N ALA A 323 12.68 -10.65 0.90
CA ALA A 323 13.67 -10.53 -0.15
C ALA A 323 13.46 -9.26 -1.01
N GLU A 324 12.20 -8.95 -1.34
CA GLU A 324 11.80 -7.79 -2.11
C GLU A 324 11.99 -6.48 -1.34
N ARG A 325 11.59 -6.44 -0.05
CA ARG A 325 11.90 -5.29 0.82
C ARG A 325 13.40 -5.05 0.89
N ARG A 326 14.21 -6.09 1.12
CA ARG A 326 15.68 -6.01 1.10
C ARG A 326 16.23 -5.57 -0.27
N ARG A 327 15.61 -6.01 -1.38
CA ARG A 327 15.95 -5.56 -2.73
C ARG A 327 15.69 -4.07 -2.90
N LEU A 328 14.52 -3.59 -2.49
CA LEU A 328 14.13 -2.19 -2.58
C LEU A 328 14.98 -1.30 -1.66
N GLU A 329 15.29 -1.75 -0.46
CA GLU A 329 16.22 -1.07 0.46
C GLU A 329 17.61 -0.93 -0.18
N ARG A 330 18.15 -2.01 -0.75
CA ARG A 330 19.42 -1.97 -1.50
C ARG A 330 19.36 -1.01 -2.68
N GLN A 331 18.27 -1.00 -3.46
CA GLN A 331 18.10 -0.08 -4.57
C GLN A 331 18.01 1.38 -4.10
N ARG A 332 17.26 1.67 -3.02
CA ARG A 332 17.17 3.01 -2.45
C ARG A 332 18.53 3.50 -1.97
N LEU A 333 19.27 2.66 -1.25
CA LEU A 333 20.64 2.96 -0.82
C LEU A 333 21.56 3.20 -2.02
N ALA A 334 21.45 2.39 -3.09
CA ALA A 334 22.24 2.55 -4.29
C ALA A 334 21.95 3.86 -5.04
N VAL A 335 20.68 4.25 -5.14
CA VAL A 335 20.22 5.44 -5.90
C VAL A 335 20.37 6.74 -5.11
N GLN A 336 20.18 6.72 -3.79
CA GLN A 336 20.18 7.94 -2.97
C GLN A 336 21.52 8.27 -2.32
N MET A 337 22.47 7.33 -2.25
CA MET A 337 23.78 7.66 -1.67
C MET A 337 24.62 8.49 -2.65
N SER A 338 24.85 9.75 -2.26
CA SER A 338 25.88 10.59 -2.88
C SER A 338 27.23 9.88 -2.87
N GLN A 339 28.12 10.23 -3.80
CA GLN A 339 29.47 9.64 -3.84
C GLN A 339 30.20 9.82 -2.50
N LYS A 340 30.05 10.99 -1.88
CA LYS A 340 30.58 11.29 -0.54
C LYS A 340 30.03 10.34 0.54
N SER A 341 28.73 10.02 0.51
CA SER A 341 28.12 9.06 1.44
C SER A 341 28.64 7.64 1.20
N ARG A 342 28.92 7.26 -0.06
CA ARG A 342 29.53 5.97 -0.40
C ARG A 342 30.95 5.87 0.14
N ASP A 343 31.74 6.93 -0.01
CA ASP A 343 33.13 6.97 0.45
C ASP A 343 33.20 6.93 1.99
N LEU A 344 32.29 7.63 2.68
CA LEU A 344 32.16 7.55 4.13
C LEU A 344 31.78 6.15 4.61
N LEU A 345 30.83 5.49 3.93
CA LEU A 345 30.45 4.12 4.28
C LEU A 345 31.61 3.13 4.05
N LYS A 346 32.32 3.25 2.92
CA LYS A 346 33.51 2.43 2.64
C LYS A 346 34.58 2.60 3.71
N ARG A 347 34.86 3.85 4.11
CA ARG A 347 35.81 4.16 5.17
C ARG A 347 35.38 3.57 6.51
N ALA A 348 34.10 3.67 6.86
CA ALA A 348 33.58 3.06 8.09
C ALA A 348 33.70 1.52 8.10
N VAL A 349 33.55 0.86 6.95
CA VAL A 349 33.76 -0.58 6.83
C VAL A 349 35.25 -0.95 6.93
N GLN A 350 36.14 -0.20 6.27
CA GLN A 350 37.59 -0.40 6.35
C GLN A 350 38.14 -0.20 7.77
N GLU A 351 37.60 0.76 8.51
CA GLU A 351 37.97 1.06 9.90
C GLU A 351 37.32 0.08 10.89
N GLY A 352 36.64 -0.98 10.43
CA GLY A 352 35.96 -1.96 11.30
C GLY A 352 34.77 -1.40 12.08
N ARG A 353 34.34 -0.17 11.79
CA ARG A 353 33.18 0.47 12.46
C ARG A 353 31.86 -0.13 12.00
N ARG A 354 31.84 -0.84 10.86
CA ARG A 354 30.69 -1.59 10.32
C ARG A 354 31.10 -2.87 9.62
N HIS A 355 30.30 -3.92 9.74
CA HIS A 355 30.39 -5.09 8.88
C HIS A 355 29.79 -4.80 7.50
N CYS A 356 30.45 -5.29 6.44
CA CYS A 356 30.06 -5.06 5.05
C CYS A 356 28.63 -5.51 4.70
N ASP A 357 28.07 -6.45 5.47
CA ASP A 357 26.75 -7.04 5.22
C ASP A 357 25.64 -6.57 6.18
N SER A 358 25.94 -5.64 7.10
CA SER A 358 24.93 -5.13 8.04
C SER A 358 23.97 -4.17 7.32
N PRO A 359 22.66 -4.48 7.26
CA PRO A 359 21.68 -3.56 6.70
C PRO A 359 21.65 -2.26 7.54
N PHE A 360 21.27 -1.16 6.90
CA PHE A 360 21.12 0.14 7.55
C PHE A 360 19.83 0.14 8.40
N THR A 361 19.73 -0.71 9.41
CA THR A 361 18.58 -0.70 10.33
C THR A 361 18.79 0.40 11.36
N ARG A 362 17.79 1.27 11.51
CA ARG A 362 17.78 2.34 12.52
C ARG A 362 17.82 1.79 13.96
N GLU A 363 17.52 0.50 14.11
CA GLU A 363 17.49 -0.25 15.37
C GLU A 363 18.89 -0.62 15.89
N SER A 364 19.92 -0.73 15.03
CA SER A 364 21.26 -1.16 15.48
C SER A 364 21.96 -0.14 16.40
N THR A 365 21.47 1.10 16.46
CA THR A 365 21.95 2.13 17.39
C THR A 365 21.24 2.10 18.74
N ALA A 366 20.04 1.54 18.83
CA ALA A 366 19.31 1.47 20.10
C ALA A 366 19.89 0.40 21.05
N GLY A 367 20.29 -0.76 20.52
CA GLY A 367 20.84 -1.85 21.35
C GLY A 367 22.31 -1.72 21.76
N ARG A 368 23.08 -0.77 21.18
CA ARG A 368 24.53 -0.63 21.47
C ARG A 368 24.84 0.32 22.62
N PHE A 369 23.85 1.03 23.16
CA PHE A 369 24.03 1.96 24.27
C PHE A 369 23.93 1.31 25.65
N GLU A 370 23.50 0.05 25.77
CA GLU A 370 23.18 -0.55 27.07
C GLU A 370 24.29 -1.39 27.72
N GLN A 371 25.45 -1.63 27.09
CA GLN A 371 26.44 -2.58 27.67
C GLN A 371 27.92 -2.16 27.62
N SER A 372 28.24 -0.90 27.35
CA SER A 372 29.59 -0.40 27.61
C SER A 372 29.60 0.30 28.98
N PRO A 373 30.50 -0.04 29.92
CA PRO A 373 30.69 0.76 31.11
C PRO A 373 31.02 2.18 30.62
N VAL A 374 30.17 3.14 30.94
CA VAL A 374 30.42 4.54 30.63
C VAL A 374 31.63 4.92 31.46
N GLU A 375 32.82 4.89 30.85
CA GLU A 375 33.94 5.68 31.34
C GLU A 375 33.42 7.12 31.42
N THR A 376 33.15 7.56 32.65
CA THR A 376 32.70 8.91 32.94
C THR A 376 33.79 9.84 32.46
N SER A 377 33.64 10.30 31.22
CA SER A 377 34.45 11.38 30.68
C SER A 377 34.36 12.54 31.69
N PRO A 378 35.48 13.19 32.04
CA PRO A 378 35.48 14.28 33.01
C PRO A 378 34.38 15.27 32.64
N SER A 379 33.47 15.52 33.59
CA SER A 379 32.26 16.29 33.32
C SER A 379 32.67 17.64 32.76
N MET A 380 32.32 17.94 31.51
CA MET A 380 32.61 19.24 30.94
C MET A 380 32.03 20.33 31.84
N PRO A 381 32.79 21.41 32.12
CA PRO A 381 32.30 22.56 32.86
C PRO A 381 30.95 23.02 32.28
N LYS A 382 30.04 23.45 33.16
CA LYS A 382 28.69 23.88 32.75
C LYS A 382 28.75 24.96 31.65
N GLU A 383 29.71 25.87 31.75
CA GLU A 383 29.96 26.92 30.76
C GLU A 383 30.34 26.36 29.39
N GLU A 384 31.19 25.33 29.32
CA GLU A 384 31.57 24.71 28.03
C GLU A 384 30.38 24.00 27.37
N ARG A 385 29.49 23.39 28.18
CA ARG A 385 28.25 22.79 27.67
C ARG A 385 27.32 23.83 27.08
N GLU A 386 27.13 24.96 27.75
CA GLU A 386 26.31 26.07 27.27
C GLU A 386 26.87 26.67 25.97
N LEU A 387 28.20 26.86 25.90
CA LEU A 387 28.86 27.37 24.71
C LEU A 387 28.73 26.44 23.49
N ARG A 388 28.83 25.12 23.72
CA ARG A 388 28.62 24.12 22.66
C ARG A 388 27.16 24.08 22.21
N LEU A 389 26.21 24.21 23.13
CA LEU A 389 24.78 24.28 22.80
C LEU A 389 24.47 25.53 21.96
N GLN A 390 24.97 26.70 22.36
CA GLN A 390 24.82 27.93 21.57
C GLN A 390 25.45 27.81 20.18
N SER A 391 26.66 27.26 20.08
CA SER A 391 27.32 27.02 18.79
C SER A 391 26.55 26.05 17.89
N PHE A 392 25.85 25.08 18.48
CA PHE A 392 24.98 24.16 17.76
C PHE A 392 23.72 24.87 17.23
N LEU A 393 23.05 25.67 18.07
CA LEU A 393 21.86 26.43 17.69
C LEU A 393 22.15 27.44 16.58
N GLN A 394 23.25 28.18 16.67
CA GLN A 394 23.69 29.11 15.62
C GLN A 394 23.98 28.40 14.29
N ARG A 395 24.57 27.20 14.33
CA ARG A 395 24.78 26.39 13.12
C ARG A 395 23.44 25.94 12.52
N LEU A 396 22.49 25.56 13.36
CA LEU A 396 21.16 25.12 12.94
C LEU A 396 20.38 26.26 12.26
N GLU A 397 20.38 27.45 12.84
CA GLU A 397 19.77 28.65 12.25
C GLU A 397 20.40 29.02 10.90
N LYS A 398 21.73 28.98 10.81
CA LYS A 398 22.46 29.23 9.56
C LYS A 398 22.08 28.23 8.47
N ASP A 399 21.96 26.94 8.82
CA ASP A 399 21.55 25.89 7.90
C ASP A 399 20.10 26.06 7.43
N LEU A 400 19.18 26.45 8.33
CA LEU A 400 17.80 26.77 7.98
C LEU A 400 17.72 27.96 7.02
N ALA A 401 18.45 29.03 7.29
CA ALA A 401 18.53 30.20 6.41
C ALA A 401 19.15 29.87 5.04
N GLU A 402 20.12 28.96 4.98
CA GLU A 402 20.69 28.50 3.71
C GLU A 402 19.72 27.63 2.91
N ARG A 403 18.97 26.74 3.57
CA ARG A 403 17.90 25.95 2.93
C ARG A 403 16.78 26.83 2.38
N GLY A 404 16.34 27.83 3.14
CA GLY A 404 15.36 28.83 2.68
C GLY A 404 15.84 29.56 1.42
N ARG A 405 17.09 30.04 1.42
CA ARG A 405 17.70 30.69 0.25
C ARG A 405 17.80 29.77 -0.97
N LYS A 406 18.18 28.50 -0.78
CA LYS A 406 18.25 27.51 -1.87
C LYS A 406 16.87 27.19 -2.43
N SER A 407 15.87 27.04 -1.57
CA SER A 407 14.47 26.79 -1.97
C SER A 407 13.91 27.97 -2.78
N LEU A 408 14.11 29.19 -2.29
CA LEU A 408 13.66 30.40 -3.00
C LEU A 408 14.34 30.54 -4.36
N LYS A 409 15.65 30.27 -4.44
CA LYS A 409 16.40 30.29 -5.70
C LYS A 409 15.89 29.25 -6.70
N ALA A 410 15.62 28.03 -6.24
CA ALA A 410 15.08 26.97 -7.09
C ALA A 410 13.68 27.32 -7.62
N GLU A 411 12.84 27.95 -6.80
CA GLU A 411 11.50 28.40 -7.22
C GLU A 411 11.58 29.56 -8.23
N ILE A 412 12.50 30.51 -8.02
CA ILE A 412 12.78 31.56 -9.00
C ILE A 412 13.24 30.97 -10.34
N GLU A 413 14.16 30.00 -10.31
CA GLU A 413 14.63 29.31 -11.53
C GLU A 413 13.51 28.52 -12.22
N ARG A 414 12.60 27.91 -11.45
CA ARG A 414 11.40 27.23 -11.98
C ARG A 414 10.45 28.20 -12.66
N LEU A 415 10.16 29.33 -12.03
CA LEU A 415 9.30 30.38 -12.60
C LEU A 415 9.90 30.99 -13.87
N ASP A 416 11.23 31.20 -13.90
CA ASP A 416 11.96 31.65 -15.09
C ASP A 416 11.85 30.64 -16.27
N CYS A 417 11.77 29.34 -15.98
CA CYS A 417 11.59 28.31 -17.01
C CYS A 417 10.15 28.22 -17.53
N LEU A 418 9.15 28.49 -16.68
CA LEU A 418 7.73 28.43 -17.05
C LEU A 418 7.27 29.65 -17.86
N LEU A 419 7.98 30.78 -17.75
CA LEU A 419 7.64 32.04 -18.42
C LEU A 419 8.76 32.54 -19.35
N PRO A 420 9.12 31.78 -20.41
CA PRO A 420 10.14 32.22 -21.36
C PRO A 420 9.62 33.44 -22.15
N GLY A 421 10.08 34.64 -21.80
CA GLY A 421 9.74 35.87 -22.53
C GLY A 421 9.46 37.09 -21.67
N LEU A 422 9.34 36.96 -20.35
CA LEU A 422 9.24 38.14 -19.50
C LEU A 422 10.55 38.93 -19.56
N PRO A 423 10.52 40.23 -19.94
CA PRO A 423 11.72 41.03 -20.01
C PRO A 423 12.33 41.13 -18.61
N LYS A 424 13.47 40.48 -18.41
CA LYS A 424 14.25 40.57 -17.16
C LYS A 424 14.38 42.04 -16.81
N LEU A 425 13.76 42.46 -15.70
CA LEU A 425 13.85 43.82 -15.14
C LEU A 425 15.29 44.08 -14.64
N LYS A 426 16.27 44.05 -15.56
CA LYS A 426 17.67 44.30 -15.28
C LYS A 426 17.84 45.78 -14.96
N GLY A 427 17.86 46.10 -13.66
CA GLY A 427 18.73 47.10 -13.03
C GLY A 427 18.68 48.58 -13.44
N LYS A 428 18.02 48.96 -14.55
CA LYS A 428 18.03 50.35 -15.04
C LYS A 428 17.24 51.28 -14.10
N ARG A 429 16.20 50.79 -13.42
CA ARG A 429 15.44 51.57 -12.40
C ARG A 429 16.24 51.85 -11.13
N LYS A 430 17.10 50.94 -10.64
CA LYS A 430 17.94 51.18 -9.44
C LYS A 430 19.03 52.22 -9.69
N LYS A 431 19.68 52.24 -10.86
CA LYS A 431 20.65 53.32 -11.22
C LYS A 431 19.97 54.69 -11.35
N LYS A 432 18.74 54.77 -11.89
CA LYS A 432 17.99 56.03 -12.02
C LYS A 432 17.51 56.57 -10.65
N ARG A 433 17.09 55.69 -9.73
CA ARG A 433 16.66 56.06 -8.36
C ARG A 433 17.84 56.49 -7.47
N LYS A 434 19.02 55.85 -7.60
CA LYS A 434 20.26 56.26 -6.89
C LYS A 434 20.81 57.60 -7.40
N LYS A 435 20.71 57.87 -8.72
CA LYS A 435 21.06 59.16 -9.33
C LYS A 435 20.09 60.29 -8.96
N ARG A 436 18.79 59.99 -8.77
CA ARG A 436 17.79 60.94 -8.24
C ARG A 436 17.98 61.24 -6.74
N ARG A 437 18.34 60.24 -5.92
CA ARG A 437 18.66 60.44 -4.50
C ARG A 437 19.91 61.30 -4.29
N ARG A 438 20.96 61.11 -5.09
CA ARG A 438 22.17 61.97 -5.05
C ARG A 438 21.93 63.41 -5.52
N LYS A 439 20.86 63.70 -6.28
CA LYS A 439 20.50 65.05 -6.72
C LYS A 439 19.53 65.80 -5.78
N LYS A 440 18.95 65.12 -4.78
CA LYS A 440 17.99 65.71 -3.83
C LYS A 440 18.56 65.95 -2.42
N ALA A 441 19.79 65.55 -2.12
CA ALA A 441 20.45 65.91 -0.88
C ALA A 441 21.09 67.30 -1.01
N LYS A 442 20.33 68.36 -0.69
CA LYS A 442 20.89 69.65 -0.27
C LYS A 442 21.46 69.47 1.15
N PRO A 443 22.62 70.08 1.48
CA PRO A 443 23.16 70.03 2.82
C PRO A 443 22.43 71.06 3.70
N GLY A 444 22.04 70.64 4.91
CA GLY A 444 21.58 71.55 5.96
C GLY A 444 20.09 71.50 6.25
N THR A 445 19.63 70.43 6.91
CA THR A 445 18.74 70.45 8.10
C THR A 445 18.38 69.00 8.50
N VAL A 446 18.62 68.70 9.78
CA VAL A 446 18.17 67.52 10.54
C VAL A 446 17.28 68.14 11.65
N PRO A 447 16.16 67.53 12.10
CA PRO A 447 15.90 66.10 12.19
C PRO A 447 14.64 65.62 11.48
N ALA A 448 14.79 64.56 10.68
CA ALA A 448 13.69 63.82 10.05
C ALA A 448 13.80 62.31 10.33
N ALA A 449 14.44 61.94 11.44
CA ALA A 449 14.57 60.56 11.88
C ALA A 449 13.43 60.17 12.85
N GLU A 450 13.01 61.07 13.75
CA GLU A 450 11.92 60.78 14.71
C GLU A 450 10.53 60.76 14.06
N ALA A 451 10.31 61.54 12.98
CA ALA A 451 9.01 61.58 12.30
C ALA A 451 8.71 60.32 11.45
N LEU A 452 9.72 59.48 11.20
CA LEU A 452 9.54 58.23 10.46
C LEU A 452 9.22 57.06 11.40
N ASP A 453 9.88 56.99 12.56
CA ASP A 453 9.56 55.99 13.59
C ASP A 453 8.15 56.22 14.18
N GLN A 454 7.73 57.48 14.35
CA GLN A 454 6.36 57.79 14.82
C GLN A 454 5.27 57.44 13.79
N ALA A 455 5.60 57.47 12.49
CA ALA A 455 4.65 57.09 11.45
C ALA A 455 4.51 55.56 11.30
N GLU A 456 5.61 54.81 11.51
CA GLU A 456 5.56 53.35 11.51
C GLU A 456 4.89 52.78 12.79
N GLN A 457 5.03 53.44 13.95
CA GLN A 457 4.29 53.08 15.16
C GLN A 457 2.77 53.33 15.04
N ALA A 458 2.37 54.43 14.40
CA ALA A 458 0.95 54.76 14.22
C ALA A 458 0.22 53.87 13.18
N GLU A 459 0.94 53.24 12.25
CA GLU A 459 0.36 52.22 11.35
C GLU A 459 0.19 50.87 12.06
N HIS A 460 1.11 50.50 12.97
CA HIS A 460 1.03 49.24 13.72
C HIS A 460 -0.08 49.24 14.77
N GLU A 461 -0.35 50.38 15.44
CA GLU A 461 -1.46 50.49 16.40
C GLU A 461 -2.83 50.44 15.71
N ARG A 462 -2.94 50.84 14.44
CA ARG A 462 -4.21 50.72 13.67
C ARG A 462 -4.52 49.31 13.19
N GLU A 463 -3.51 48.45 13.00
CA GLU A 463 -3.73 47.05 12.62
C GLU A 463 -4.10 46.17 13.83
N GLU A 464 -3.77 46.57 15.06
CA GLU A 464 -4.15 45.82 16.27
C GLU A 464 -5.60 46.07 16.72
N ASP A 465 -6.16 47.26 16.44
CA ASP A 465 -7.55 47.59 16.77
C ASP A 465 -8.59 46.94 15.82
N GLU A 466 -8.19 46.47 14.63
CA GLU A 466 -9.11 45.79 13.68
C GLU A 466 -9.30 44.29 13.96
N ASP A 467 -8.50 43.69 14.85
CA ASP A 467 -8.52 42.25 15.16
C ASP A 467 -9.25 41.88 16.49
N GLU A 468 -9.66 42.87 17.30
CA GLU A 468 -10.39 42.63 18.57
C GLU A 468 -11.92 42.47 18.41
N ASP A 469 -12.52 42.90 17.29
CA ASP A 469 -13.99 42.88 17.08
C ASP A 469 -14.54 41.55 16.51
N ALA A 470 -13.73 40.48 16.41
CA ALA A 470 -14.12 39.21 15.78
C ALA A 470 -14.27 38.00 16.73
N ARG A 471 -14.37 38.23 18.04
CA ARG A 471 -14.54 37.13 19.02
C ARG A 471 -15.60 37.44 20.07
N ASP A 472 -16.87 37.39 19.68
CA ASP A 472 -17.97 37.07 20.59
C ASP A 472 -19.14 36.52 19.74
N ASP A 473 -19.22 35.20 19.64
CA ASP A 473 -20.48 34.51 19.38
C ASP A 473 -20.46 33.19 20.16
N ASP A 474 -21.01 33.33 21.35
CA ASP A 474 -21.28 32.35 22.39
C ASP A 474 -22.46 31.46 21.94
N LEU A 475 -22.24 30.16 21.81
CA LEU A 475 -23.32 29.17 21.68
C LEU A 475 -23.01 27.97 22.58
N THR A 476 -23.46 28.07 23.82
CA THR A 476 -23.72 26.92 24.68
C THR A 476 -24.93 26.14 24.14
N PRO A 477 -24.85 24.81 23.94
CA PRO A 477 -26.05 24.00 23.79
C PRO A 477 -26.58 23.62 25.17
N ASP A 478 -27.80 24.06 25.47
CA ASP A 478 -28.61 23.62 26.60
C ASP A 478 -28.79 22.10 26.57
N GLU A 479 -28.38 21.47 27.65
CA GLU A 479 -28.95 20.19 28.09
C GLU A 479 -30.35 20.49 28.66
N ASP A 480 -31.39 19.89 28.09
CA ASP A 480 -32.64 19.48 28.77
C ASP A 480 -33.77 19.24 27.75
N ASN A 481 -33.83 18.04 27.16
CA ASN A 481 -35.09 17.36 26.86
C ASN A 481 -34.82 16.01 26.19
N PHE A 482 -34.79 14.91 26.93
CA PHE A 482 -35.21 13.60 26.39
C PHE A 482 -35.37 12.60 27.55
N ASP A 483 -36.37 12.85 28.40
CA ASP A 483 -36.96 11.81 29.25
C ASP A 483 -38.47 12.08 29.36
N SER A 484 -39.22 11.60 28.37
CA SER A 484 -40.64 11.26 28.50
C SER A 484 -41.15 10.67 27.18
N ILE A 485 -41.17 9.33 27.11
CA ILE A 485 -42.33 8.50 26.71
C ILE A 485 -41.83 7.05 26.66
N LEU A 486 -42.11 6.34 27.75
CA LEU A 486 -42.11 4.90 27.86
C LEU A 486 -43.57 4.48 28.07
N PHE A 487 -43.96 3.36 27.46
CA PHE A 487 -45.23 2.61 27.60
C PHE A 487 -46.49 3.12 26.89
N ALA A 488 -46.89 2.42 25.81
CA ALA A 488 -48.16 1.71 25.73
C ALA A 488 -48.29 0.84 24.45
N ALA A 489 -48.86 -0.37 24.62
CA ALA A 489 -49.46 -1.28 23.63
C ALA A 489 -48.47 -1.98 22.66
N ALA A 490 -48.19 -3.29 22.70
CA ALA A 490 -49.01 -4.48 22.98
C ALA A 490 -50.32 -4.55 22.17
N SER A 491 -50.40 -5.59 21.32
CA SER A 491 -51.58 -6.22 20.70
C SER A 491 -52.15 -5.69 19.36
N GLY A 492 -52.39 -6.65 18.46
CA GLY A 492 -53.17 -6.54 17.20
C GLY A 492 -52.29 -6.39 15.95
N GLY A 493 -52.18 -7.30 14.99
CA GLY A 493 -53.12 -8.31 14.53
C GLY A 493 -54.13 -7.72 13.53
N MET A 494 -53.79 -7.66 12.23
CA MET A 494 -54.71 -7.88 11.08
C MET A 494 -54.08 -7.46 9.73
N GLN A 495 -53.82 -8.45 8.88
CA GLN A 495 -54.39 -8.69 7.54
C GLN A 495 -55.00 -7.53 6.69
N PHE A 496 -54.61 -7.58 5.39
CA PHE A 496 -55.20 -6.99 4.15
C PHE A 496 -55.18 -5.44 4.05
N PHE A 497 -54.68 -4.81 2.99
CA PHE A 497 -54.71 -5.09 1.54
C PHE A 497 -53.39 -4.75 0.84
#